data_AF-A0A7K2NU02-F1
#
_entry.id   AF-A0A7K2NU02-F1
#
_cell.length_a   1.000
_cell.length_b   1.000
_cell.length_c   1.000
_cell.angle_alpha   90.00
_cell.angle_beta   90.00
_cell.angle_gamma   90.00
#
_symmetry.space_group_name_H-M   'P 1'
#
loop_
_entity.id
_entity.type
_entity.pdbx_description
1 polymer ?
#
loop_
_entity_poly.entity_id
_entity_poly.type
_entity_poly.pdbx_seq_one_letter_code
_entity_poly.pdbx_strand_id
1 'polypeptide(L)'
;YFGVLRDDLVDPDWCFDPKTGRRAPWGYAFDVPYRDEEAVGDIKQIWEPSRHQYLTVLAAAYAVTGDERYAERVAEHLRSWWASNAPLRGVHWVSGIELGIRLLSWVWIRRLLDGWPGAAALFEGNPAALKQIWHHQRWLAAFPSRGSS
;
A
#
# COMPACT_ATOMS: atom_id res chain seq x y z
N TYR A 1 3.18 12.10 -7.83
CA TYR A 1 2.53 10.99 -8.57
C TYR A 1 1.54 11.59 -9.56
N PHE A 2 1.33 10.97 -10.74
CA PHE A 2 0.37 11.42 -11.77
C PHE A 2 0.26 12.95 -11.96
N GLY A 3 1.39 13.62 -12.20
CA GLY A 3 1.43 15.05 -12.54
C GLY A 3 1.21 16.04 -11.39
N VAL A 4 1.04 15.57 -10.15
CA VAL A 4 0.90 16.43 -8.96
C VAL A 4 2.02 16.14 -7.95
N LEU A 5 2.56 17.20 -7.35
CA LEU A 5 3.55 17.10 -6.28
C LEU A 5 2.87 16.58 -5.01
N ARG A 6 3.51 15.60 -4.35
CA ARG A 6 3.15 15.15 -3.01
C ARG A 6 4.29 15.50 -2.07
N ASP A 7 4.01 16.36 -1.10
CA ASP A 7 4.92 16.78 -0.03
C ASP A 7 4.78 15.93 1.23
N ASP A 8 3.76 15.09 1.30
CA ASP A 8 3.46 14.22 2.43
C ASP A 8 4.24 12.90 2.45
N LEU A 9 5.13 12.63 1.48
CA LEU A 9 5.85 11.35 1.40
C LEU A 9 6.91 11.10 2.50
N VAL A 10 7.03 12.02 3.47
CA VAL A 10 7.77 11.78 4.72
C VAL A 10 6.89 11.04 5.73
N ASP A 11 5.61 11.39 5.82
CA ASP A 11 4.59 10.71 6.62
C ASP A 11 3.26 10.71 5.83
N PRO A 12 3.06 9.73 4.93
CA PRO A 12 2.00 9.81 3.92
C PRO A 12 0.61 9.76 4.54
N ASP A 13 -0.25 10.68 4.11
CA ASP A 13 -1.69 10.52 4.30
C ASP A 13 -2.24 9.61 3.22
N TRP A 14 -2.34 8.32 3.57
CA TRP A 14 -2.74 7.26 2.64
C TRP A 14 -4.13 7.45 2.05
N CYS A 15 -4.99 8.29 2.63
CA CYS A 15 -6.35 8.53 2.12
C CYS A 15 -6.50 9.92 1.48
N PHE A 16 -5.44 10.72 1.37
CA PHE A 16 -5.48 12.06 0.80
C PHE A 16 -5.17 12.07 -0.69
N ASP A 17 -6.01 12.80 -1.43
CA ASP A 17 -5.78 13.19 -2.81
C ASP A 17 -5.25 14.64 -2.88
N PRO A 18 -3.95 14.86 -3.20
CA PRO A 18 -3.37 16.19 -3.34
C PRO A 18 -3.93 17.00 -4.53
N LYS A 19 -4.55 16.35 -5.52
CA LYS A 19 -5.07 17.02 -6.71
C LYS A 19 -6.37 17.77 -6.41
N THR A 20 -7.27 17.15 -5.65
CA THR A 20 -8.55 17.74 -5.28
C THR A 20 -8.58 18.30 -3.86
N GLY A 21 -7.57 17.99 -3.03
CA GLY A 21 -7.55 18.35 -1.62
C GLY A 21 -8.52 17.55 -0.75
N ARG A 22 -9.11 16.47 -1.29
CA ARG A 22 -10.08 15.62 -0.60
C ARG A 22 -9.40 14.47 0.13
N ARG A 23 -10.08 13.97 1.17
CA ARG A 23 -9.72 12.72 1.85
C ARG A 23 -10.83 11.70 1.63
N ALA A 24 -10.47 10.49 1.23
CA ALA A 24 -11.41 9.40 1.07
C ALA A 24 -12.12 9.09 2.41
N PRO A 25 -13.44 8.82 2.40
CA PRO A 25 -14.19 8.52 3.60
C PRO A 25 -13.75 7.19 4.22
N TRP A 26 -13.79 7.13 5.55
CA TRP A 26 -13.55 5.90 6.30
C TRP A 26 -14.85 5.15 6.54
N GLY A 27 -14.86 3.83 6.32
CA GLY A 27 -16.06 3.02 6.40
C GLY A 27 -15.80 1.57 6.01
N TYR A 28 -16.85 0.77 5.88
CA TYR A 28 -16.74 -0.55 5.26
C TYR A 28 -16.36 -0.40 3.78
N ALA A 29 -15.41 -1.19 3.29
CA ALA A 29 -14.80 -0.97 1.98
C ALA A 29 -15.84 -0.96 0.85
N PHE A 30 -16.82 -1.85 0.89
CA PHE A 30 -17.83 -1.97 -0.18
C PHE A 30 -18.86 -0.83 -0.18
N ASP A 31 -18.91 -0.02 0.89
CA ASP A 31 -19.76 1.17 0.97
C ASP A 31 -19.02 2.44 0.50
N VAL A 32 -17.71 2.35 0.21
CA VAL A 32 -16.92 3.51 -0.24
C VAL A 32 -17.24 3.80 -1.71
N PRO A 33 -17.76 5.00 -2.05
CA PRO A 33 -18.13 5.36 -3.41
C PRO A 33 -16.88 5.76 -4.22
N TYR A 34 -15.93 4.84 -4.42
CA TYR A 34 -14.61 5.14 -5.02
C TYR A 34 -14.64 5.70 -6.46
N ARG A 35 -15.80 5.64 -7.13
CA ARG A 35 -16.03 6.21 -8.47
C ARG A 35 -16.63 7.63 -8.43
N ASP A 36 -17.01 8.11 -7.25
CA ASP A 36 -17.51 9.46 -7.04
C ASP A 36 -16.35 10.37 -6.64
N GLU A 37 -15.86 11.16 -7.60
CA GLU A 37 -14.75 12.10 -7.39
C GLU A 37 -15.11 13.21 -6.40
N GLU A 38 -16.38 13.58 -6.27
CA GLU A 38 -16.82 14.59 -5.29
C GLU A 38 -16.76 14.05 -3.86
N ALA A 39 -17.00 12.74 -3.68
CA ALA A 39 -16.93 12.08 -2.38
C ALA A 39 -15.51 11.64 -1.99
N VAL A 40 -14.68 11.21 -2.95
CA VAL A 40 -13.39 10.53 -2.68
C VAL A 40 -12.17 11.31 -3.20
N GLY A 41 -12.35 12.18 -4.19
CA GLY A 41 -11.25 12.75 -4.97
C GLY A 41 -10.81 11.84 -6.12
N ASP A 42 -9.70 12.19 -6.78
CA ASP A 42 -9.09 11.38 -7.82
C ASP A 42 -8.49 10.11 -7.20
N ILE A 43 -9.24 9.01 -7.32
CA ILE A 43 -8.90 7.73 -6.70
C ILE A 43 -7.50 7.23 -7.06
N LYS A 44 -7.00 7.57 -8.25
CA LYS A 44 -5.66 7.14 -8.68
C LYS A 44 -4.56 7.83 -7.87
N GLN A 45 -4.77 9.08 -7.45
CA GLN A 45 -3.82 9.80 -6.61
C GLN A 45 -3.67 9.18 -5.22
N ILE A 46 -4.71 8.48 -4.77
CA ILE A 46 -4.76 7.76 -3.48
C ILE A 46 -4.15 6.35 -3.62
N TRP A 47 -4.55 5.60 -4.65
CA TRP A 47 -4.09 4.23 -4.84
C TRP A 47 -2.62 4.12 -5.26
N GLU A 48 -2.12 5.00 -6.11
CA GLU A 48 -0.76 4.89 -6.65
C GLU A 48 0.34 4.76 -5.59
N PRO A 49 0.43 5.65 -4.57
CA PRO A 49 1.41 5.47 -3.50
C PRO A 49 1.12 4.19 -2.70
N SER A 50 -0.14 3.82 -2.53
CA SER A 50 -0.54 2.61 -1.78
C SER A 50 -0.30 1.31 -2.54
N ARG A 51 0.08 1.34 -3.83
CA ARG A 51 0.58 0.17 -4.57
C ARG A 51 1.99 -0.24 -4.15
N HIS A 52 2.70 0.64 -3.44
CA HIS A 52 4.05 0.41 -2.92
C HIS A 52 5.10 0.06 -3.98
N GLN A 53 4.85 0.36 -5.26
CA GLN A 53 5.82 0.09 -6.33
C GLN A 53 7.08 0.95 -6.22
N TYR A 54 7.02 2.13 -5.59
CA TYR A 54 8.22 2.90 -5.29
C TYR A 54 9.05 2.29 -4.15
N LEU A 55 8.42 1.54 -3.24
CA LEU A 55 9.15 0.84 -2.17
C LEU A 55 9.96 -0.32 -2.71
N THR A 56 9.57 -0.94 -3.83
CA THR A 56 10.43 -1.93 -4.51
C THR A 56 11.69 -1.28 -5.07
N VAL A 57 11.62 -0.03 -5.53
CA VAL A 57 12.80 0.75 -5.98
C VAL A 57 13.75 1.04 -4.82
N LEU A 58 13.22 1.45 -3.66
CA LEU A 58 14.03 1.66 -2.45
C LEU A 58 14.64 0.33 -1.96
N ALA A 59 13.88 -0.76 -1.94
CA ALA A 59 14.38 -2.07 -1.56
C ALA A 59 15.48 -2.55 -2.53
N ALA A 60 15.36 -2.27 -3.83
CA ALA A 60 16.41 -2.53 -4.81
C ALA A 60 17.66 -1.67 -4.58
N ALA A 61 17.48 -0.39 -4.21
CA ALA A 61 18.59 0.48 -3.84
C ALA A 61 19.37 -0.06 -2.64
N TYR A 62 18.68 -0.55 -1.61
CA TYR A 62 19.32 -1.29 -0.52
C TYR A 62 20.09 -2.51 -1.03
N ALA A 63 19.46 -3.37 -1.84
CA ALA A 63 20.08 -4.60 -2.33
C ALA A 63 21.38 -4.36 -3.12
N VAL A 64 21.47 -3.24 -3.84
CA VAL A 64 22.65 -2.86 -4.64
C VAL A 64 23.72 -2.16 -3.81
N THR A 65 23.33 -1.32 -2.86
CA THR A 65 24.25 -0.40 -2.16
C THR A 65 24.64 -0.84 -0.76
N GLY A 66 23.80 -1.65 -0.09
CA GLY A 66 23.91 -1.97 1.32
C GLY A 66 23.53 -0.82 2.27
N ASP A 67 23.11 0.34 1.75
CA ASP A 67 22.77 1.51 2.56
C ASP A 67 21.41 1.34 3.25
N GLU A 68 21.46 1.16 4.57
CA GLU A 68 20.30 0.80 5.40
C GLU A 68 19.18 1.84 5.36
N ARG A 69 19.47 3.11 5.05
CA ARG A 69 18.46 4.17 5.00
C ARG A 69 17.30 3.86 4.05
N TYR A 70 17.59 3.11 2.97
CA TYR A 70 16.57 2.69 2.02
C TYR A 70 15.67 1.60 2.60
N ALA A 71 16.24 0.61 3.30
CA ALA A 71 15.50 -0.45 3.95
C ALA A 71 14.66 0.07 5.12
N GLU A 72 15.23 0.99 5.91
CA GLU A 72 14.52 1.68 6.99
C GLU A 72 13.31 2.45 6.47
N ARG A 73 13.48 3.24 5.40
CA ARG A 73 12.37 3.97 4.78
C ARG A 73 11.27 3.05 4.25
N VAL A 74 11.64 1.92 3.66
CA VAL A 74 10.66 0.89 3.25
C VAL A 74 9.88 0.38 4.46
N ALA A 75 10.59 0.06 5.53
CA ALA A 75 9.99 -0.46 6.75
C ALA A 75 9.05 0.56 7.42
N GLU A 76 9.43 1.83 7.46
CA GLU A 76 8.62 2.95 7.96
C GLU A 76 7.28 3.04 7.20
N HIS A 77 7.35 3.09 5.87
CA HIS A 77 6.15 3.27 5.05
C HIS A 77 5.23 2.05 5.10
N LEU A 78 5.78 0.83 5.11
CA LEU A 78 4.96 -0.37 5.29
C LEU A 78 4.26 -0.41 6.65
N ARG A 79 4.97 -0.07 7.73
CA ARG A 79 4.36 0.01 9.07
C ARG A 79 3.27 1.07 9.15
N SER A 80 3.53 2.27 8.64
CA SER A 80 2.55 3.36 8.57
C SER A 80 1.30 2.92 7.79
N TRP A 81 1.49 2.34 6.60
CA TRP A 81 0.38 1.87 5.78
C TRP A 81 -0.43 0.77 6.48
N TRP A 82 0.23 -0.24 7.07
CA TRP A 82 -0.47 -1.34 7.76
C TRP A 82 -1.25 -0.86 8.99
N ALA A 83 -0.74 0.14 9.71
CA ALA A 83 -1.40 0.72 10.87
C ALA A 83 -2.66 1.52 10.48
N SER A 84 -2.60 2.28 9.38
CA SER A 84 -3.72 3.13 8.94
C SER A 84 -4.78 2.39 8.12
N ASN A 85 -4.47 1.23 7.53
CA ASN A 85 -5.35 0.56 6.57
C ASN A 85 -5.88 -0.79 7.06
N ALA A 86 -6.79 -0.74 8.04
CA ALA A 86 -7.45 -1.93 8.57
C ALA A 86 -8.16 -2.76 7.48
N PRO A 87 -8.06 -4.10 7.52
CA PRO A 87 -8.74 -4.98 6.57
C PRO A 87 -10.24 -4.71 6.40
N LEU A 88 -10.69 -4.76 5.14
CA LEU A 88 -12.09 -4.54 4.73
C LEU A 88 -12.63 -3.14 5.05
N ARG A 89 -11.75 -2.16 5.32
CA ARG A 89 -12.13 -0.77 5.60
C ARG A 89 -11.46 0.20 4.64
N GLY A 90 -12.21 1.25 4.30
CA GLY A 90 -11.69 2.35 3.49
C GLY A 90 -11.38 1.99 2.05
N VAL A 91 -10.92 3.00 1.33
CA VAL A 91 -10.80 2.99 -0.13
C VAL A 91 -9.74 2.01 -0.65
N HIS A 92 -8.79 1.61 0.19
CA HIS A 92 -7.72 0.69 -0.18
C HIS A 92 -8.17 -0.76 -0.30
N TRP A 93 -9.36 -1.10 0.19
CA TRP A 93 -9.86 -2.48 0.26
C TRP A 93 -10.97 -2.80 -0.75
N VAL A 94 -11.22 -1.91 -1.71
CA VAL A 94 -12.37 -2.01 -2.63
C VAL A 94 -12.06 -2.77 -3.93
N SER A 95 -10.79 -2.87 -4.33
CA SER A 95 -10.38 -3.36 -5.64
C SER A 95 -9.38 -4.50 -5.55
N GLY A 96 -9.74 -5.67 -6.11
CA GLY A 96 -8.86 -6.84 -6.15
C GLY A 96 -7.57 -6.61 -6.94
N ILE A 97 -7.60 -5.76 -7.95
CA ILE A 97 -6.40 -5.38 -8.71
C ILE A 97 -5.39 -4.70 -7.78
N GLU A 98 -5.85 -3.74 -6.97
CA GLU A 98 -5.00 -3.00 -6.04
C GLU A 98 -4.42 -3.91 -4.95
N LEU A 99 -5.25 -4.83 -4.43
CA LEU A 99 -4.80 -5.83 -3.46
C LEU A 99 -3.74 -6.78 -4.03
N GLY A 100 -3.96 -7.26 -5.26
CA GLY A 100 -3.01 -8.14 -5.96
C GLY A 100 -1.68 -7.43 -6.22
N ILE A 101 -1.72 -6.19 -6.71
CA ILE A 101 -0.52 -5.38 -6.94
C ILE A 101 0.27 -5.17 -5.64
N ARG A 102 -0.40 -4.86 -4.51
CA ARG A 102 0.29 -4.73 -3.22
C ARG A 102 0.99 -6.02 -2.80
N LEU A 103 0.36 -7.18 -2.94
CA LEU A 103 1.01 -8.46 -2.64
C LEU A 103 2.24 -8.70 -3.51
N LEU A 104 2.18 -8.38 -4.80
CA LEU A 104 3.33 -8.46 -5.69
C LEU A 104 4.47 -7.54 -5.23
N SER A 105 4.16 -6.29 -4.89
CA SER A 105 5.14 -5.34 -4.35
C SER A 105 5.77 -5.88 -3.06
N TRP A 106 4.98 -6.41 -2.13
CA TRP A 106 5.47 -6.92 -0.85
C TRP A 106 6.36 -8.16 -0.98
N VAL A 107 6.06 -9.07 -1.90
CA VAL A 107 6.93 -10.22 -2.20
C VAL A 107 8.30 -9.75 -2.70
N TRP A 108 8.32 -8.80 -3.64
CA TRP A 108 9.57 -8.25 -4.15
C TRP A 108 10.33 -7.45 -3.11
N ILE A 109 9.66 -6.63 -2.31
CA ILE A 109 10.29 -5.91 -1.19
C ILE A 109 10.95 -6.90 -0.23
N ARG A 110 10.23 -7.92 0.22
CA ARG A 110 10.79 -8.91 1.15
C ARG A 110 11.99 -9.63 0.54
N ARG A 111 11.95 -9.96 -0.76
CA ARG A 111 13.07 -10.61 -1.46
C ARG A 111 14.29 -9.70 -1.62
N LEU A 112 14.07 -8.43 -1.92
CA LEU A 112 15.16 -7.46 -2.12
C LEU A 112 15.81 -7.04 -0.80
N LEU A 113 15.06 -7.07 0.31
CA LEU A 113 15.58 -6.80 1.64
C LEU A 113 16.20 -8.03 2.32
N ASP A 114 16.46 -9.14 1.62
CA ASP A 114 16.93 -10.38 2.24
C ASP A 114 18.25 -10.25 3.02
N GLY A 115 19.13 -9.34 2.61
CA GLY A 115 20.37 -9.02 3.33
C GLY A 115 20.20 -8.10 4.54
N TRP A 116 19.02 -7.48 4.72
CA TRP A 116 18.79 -6.51 5.79
C TRP A 116 18.40 -7.23 7.09
N PRO A 117 19.10 -7.00 8.22
CA PRO A 117 18.79 -7.68 9.48
C PRO A 117 17.35 -7.49 9.95
N GLY A 118 16.74 -6.34 9.63
CA GLY A 118 15.36 -6.00 10.00
C GLY A 118 14.27 -6.69 9.17
N ALA A 119 14.61 -7.38 8.07
CA ALA A 119 13.60 -7.89 7.14
C ALA A 119 12.68 -8.95 7.77
N ALA A 120 13.25 -9.89 8.52
CA ALA A 120 12.49 -10.93 9.20
C ALA A 120 11.55 -10.34 10.27
N ALA A 121 12.02 -9.34 11.02
CA ALA A 121 11.20 -8.64 12.02
C ALA A 121 10.09 -7.81 11.37
N LEU A 122 10.32 -7.26 10.17
CA LEU A 122 9.33 -6.44 9.45
C LEU A 122 8.17 -7.28 8.89
N PHE A 123 8.44 -8.49 8.40
CA PHE A 123 7.44 -9.33 7.74
C PHE A 123 6.99 -10.51 8.60
N GLU A 124 7.86 -11.49 8.82
CA GLU A 124 7.53 -12.75 9.50
C GLU A 124 7.28 -12.57 11.00
N GLY A 125 8.04 -11.68 11.64
CA GLY A 125 7.93 -11.35 13.07
C GLY A 125 6.88 -10.29 13.40
N ASN A 126 6.20 -9.72 12.40
CA ASN A 126 5.27 -8.61 12.56
C ASN A 126 3.81 -9.08 12.42
N PRO A 127 3.01 -9.10 13.50
CA PRO A 127 1.60 -9.50 13.43
C PRO A 127 0.76 -8.65 12.47
N ALA A 128 1.07 -7.36 12.31
CA ALA A 128 0.37 -6.49 11.38
C ALA A 128 0.63 -6.91 9.93
N ALA A 129 1.88 -7.21 9.58
CA ALA A 129 2.24 -7.71 8.25
C ALA A 129 1.55 -9.03 7.93
N LEU A 130 1.60 -10.00 8.86
CA LEU A 130 0.96 -11.30 8.70
C LEU A 130 -0.55 -11.17 8.52
N LYS A 131 -1.21 -10.34 9.36
CA LYS A 131 -2.64 -10.06 9.25
C LYS A 131 -2.99 -9.44 7.91
N GLN A 132 -2.20 -8.47 7.47
CA GLN A 132 -2.39 -7.78 6.19
C GLN A 132 -2.28 -8.75 5.01
N ILE A 133 -1.21 -9.56 4.96
CA ILE A 133 -1.01 -10.58 3.92
C ILE A 133 -2.17 -11.57 3.89
N TRP A 134 -2.55 -12.11 5.05
CA TRP A 134 -3.64 -13.07 5.16
C TRP A 134 -4.97 -12.50 4.63
N HIS A 135 -5.33 -11.28 5.04
CA HIS A 135 -6.58 -10.67 4.58
C HIS A 135 -6.57 -10.32 3.09
N HIS A 136 -5.42 -9.92 2.53
CA HIS A 136 -5.30 -9.71 1.09
C HIS A 136 -5.55 -11.01 0.32
N GLN A 137 -4.95 -12.12 0.76
CA GLN A 137 -5.15 -13.44 0.16
C GLN A 137 -6.61 -13.91 0.29
N ARG A 138 -7.23 -13.74 1.46
CA ARG A 138 -8.63 -14.12 1.69
C ARG A 138 -9.60 -13.32 0.84
N TRP A 139 -9.37 -12.02 0.72
CA TRP A 139 -10.18 -11.16 -0.13
C TRP A 139 -10.11 -11.64 -1.58
N LEU A 140 -8.90 -11.85 -2.11
CA LEU A 140 -8.70 -12.29 -3.50
C LEU A 140 -9.34 -13.66 -3.77
N ALA A 141 -9.29 -14.58 -2.80
CA ALA A 141 -9.94 -15.89 -2.92
C ALA A 141 -11.48 -15.80 -2.86
N ALA A 142 -12.03 -14.88 -2.05
CA ALA A 142 -13.47 -14.74 -1.85
C ALA A 142 -14.16 -13.93 -2.97
N PHE A 143 -13.44 -12.99 -3.58
CA PHE A 143 -13.97 -12.06 -4.60
C PHE A 143 -13.20 -12.19 -5.93
N PRO A 144 -13.27 -13.34 -6.61
CA PRO A 144 -12.60 -13.51 -7.89
C PRO A 144 -13.19 -12.58 -8.95
N SER A 145 -12.34 -12.07 -9.83
CA SER A 145 -12.82 -11.31 -11.00
C SER A 145 -13.67 -12.22 -11.90
N ARG A 146 -14.89 -11.81 -12.21
CA ARG A 146 -15.82 -12.54 -13.10
C ARG A 146 -15.98 -11.88 -14.47
N GLY A 147 -15.18 -10.87 -14.79
CA GLY A 147 -15.15 -10.18 -16.08
C GLY A 147 -13.97 -9.22 -16.18
N SER A 148 -13.65 -8.72 -17.38
CA SER A 148 -12.74 -7.59 -17.53
C SER A 148 -13.50 -6.28 -17.29
N SER A 149 -12.85 -5.33 -16.62
CA SER A 149 -13.33 -3.93 -16.56
C SER A 149 -13.13 -3.24 -17.90
#